data_AF-A0A7R9SWX9-F1
#
_entry.id   AF-A0A7R9SWX9-F1
#
_cell.length_a   1.000
_cell.length_b   1.000
_cell.length_c   1.000
_cell.angle_alpha   90.00
_cell.angle_beta   90.00
_cell.angle_gamma   90.00
#
_symmetry.space_group_name_H-M   'P 1'
#
loop_
_entity.id
_entity.type
_entity.pdbx_description
1 polymer ?
#
loop_
_entity_poly.entity_id
_entity_poly.type
_entity_poly.pdbx_seq_one_letter_code
_entity_poly.pdbx_strand_id
1 'polypeptide(L)'
;DDTSRAALIRPCGLVAWTFFNDTYQLDVTRTTTNLTERVIAFDDDNVARGIARPADLSLFGPVVAQNFNPPEFSQYRGGSTVTRPLNENERFISWMRLAARPAFRKPYARIGTNNGEIVFRAGDVVSVAVHNRFNVYQFGGTKSFVLTTLSWYGGRHDGAGYVFIGAGLAMIVLAAMLATLVFYTSGPYARPSCLKIKARAYADVSLIGAK
;
A
#
# COMPACT_ATOMS: atom_id res chain seq x y z
N ASP A 1 -29.69 29.29 30.03
CA ASP A 1 -28.38 29.60 29.46
C ASP A 1 -27.36 28.54 29.83
N ASP A 2 -27.02 27.69 28.87
CA ASP A 2 -25.96 26.66 28.97
C ASP A 2 -25.18 26.64 27.64
N THR A 3 -24.65 27.81 27.27
CA THR A 3 -23.95 28.09 26.01
C THR A 3 -22.44 27.88 26.11
N SER A 4 -21.97 27.04 27.04
CA SER A 4 -20.53 26.69 27.18
C SER A 4 -20.24 25.19 27.17
N ARG A 5 -21.19 24.35 26.73
CA ARG A 5 -20.91 22.94 26.47
C ARG A 5 -19.94 22.83 25.30
N ALA A 6 -18.71 22.38 25.57
CA ALA A 6 -17.76 21.96 24.55
C ALA A 6 -18.47 21.01 23.56
N ALA A 7 -18.74 21.52 22.35
CA ALA A 7 -19.52 20.78 21.39
C ALA A 7 -18.76 19.52 20.96
N LEU A 8 -19.43 18.36 21.03
CA LEU A 8 -18.80 17.10 20.67
C LEU A 8 -18.38 17.12 19.20
N ILE A 9 -17.11 16.82 18.93
CA ILE A 9 -16.57 16.70 17.59
C ILE A 9 -16.82 15.27 17.11
N ARG A 10 -17.45 15.13 15.94
CA ARG A 10 -17.66 13.83 15.28
C ARG A 10 -17.27 13.96 13.81
N PRO A 11 -16.36 13.14 13.28
CA PRO A 11 -15.50 12.16 13.96
C PRO A 11 -14.44 12.83 14.86
N CYS A 12 -14.18 12.25 16.04
CA CYS A 12 -13.13 12.73 16.95
C CYS A 12 -11.76 12.09 16.64
N GLY A 13 -10.69 12.69 17.17
CA GLY A 13 -9.33 12.15 17.09
C GLY A 13 -8.42 12.88 16.10
N LEU A 14 -7.11 12.82 16.36
CA LEU A 14 -6.10 13.57 15.60
C LEU A 14 -6.02 13.16 14.13
N VAL A 15 -6.16 11.86 13.85
CA VAL A 15 -6.12 11.31 12.49
C VAL A 15 -7.27 11.88 11.65
N ALA A 16 -8.47 11.91 12.21
CA ALA A 16 -9.62 12.53 11.55
C ALA A 16 -9.37 14.03 11.37
N TRP A 17 -8.89 14.72 12.41
CA TRP A 17 -8.68 16.16 12.38
C TRP A 17 -7.68 16.61 11.29
N THR A 18 -6.65 15.81 11.03
CA THR A 18 -5.63 16.07 9.99
C THR A 18 -6.04 15.58 8.60
N PHE A 19 -7.33 15.40 8.33
CA PHE A 19 -7.81 14.95 7.03
C PHE A 19 -7.31 15.84 5.89
N PHE A 20 -6.60 15.23 4.94
CA PHE A 20 -5.98 15.93 3.82
C PHE A 20 -6.99 16.77 3.02
N ASN A 21 -6.66 18.04 2.74
CA ASN A 21 -7.59 19.04 2.22
C ASN A 21 -7.18 19.72 0.89
N ASP A 22 -6.10 19.28 0.25
CA ASP A 22 -5.85 19.73 -1.13
C ASP A 22 -6.91 19.14 -2.06
N THR A 23 -7.24 19.89 -3.10
CA THR A 23 -8.11 19.38 -4.17
C THR A 23 -7.40 19.43 -5.50
N TYR A 24 -7.60 18.38 -6.29
CA TYR A 24 -7.02 18.21 -7.60
C TYR A 24 -8.13 18.21 -8.64
N GLN A 25 -7.94 19.00 -9.70
CA GLN A 25 -8.77 18.96 -10.90
C GLN A 25 -7.88 18.52 -12.06
N LEU A 26 -8.25 17.41 -12.68
CA LEU A 26 -7.56 16.87 -13.84
C LEU A 26 -8.33 17.27 -15.09
N ASP A 27 -7.59 17.77 -16.05
CA ASP A 27 -8.06 18.07 -17.39
C ASP A 27 -7.19 17.34 -18.41
N VAL A 28 -7.85 16.70 -19.37
CA VAL A 28 -7.19 15.96 -20.44
C VAL A 28 -7.63 16.56 -21.76
N THR A 29 -6.70 17.21 -22.44
CA THR A 29 -6.92 17.79 -23.75
C THR A 29 -6.35 16.85 -24.81
N ARG A 30 -7.21 16.43 -25.75
CA ARG A 30 -6.80 15.68 -26.93
C ARG A 30 -6.80 16.61 -28.14
N THR A 31 -5.65 16.70 -28.79
CA THR A 31 -5.53 17.45 -30.04
C THR A 31 -5.64 16.46 -31.20
N THR A 32 -6.82 16.37 -31.80
CA THR A 32 -7.01 15.70 -33.10
C THR A 32 -6.98 16.77 -34.18
N THR A 33 -6.60 16.42 -35.41
CA THR A 33 -6.17 17.30 -36.51
C THR A 33 -6.97 18.58 -36.81
N ASN A 34 -8.16 18.82 -36.24
CA ASN A 34 -8.86 20.11 -36.24
C ASN A 34 -9.78 20.36 -35.01
N LEU A 35 -9.66 19.58 -33.92
CA LEU A 35 -10.54 19.69 -32.75
C LEU A 35 -9.76 19.48 -31.45
N THR A 36 -9.88 20.44 -30.52
CA THR A 36 -9.45 20.28 -29.12
C THR A 36 -10.61 19.75 -28.31
N GLU A 37 -10.55 18.48 -27.92
CA GLU A 37 -11.56 17.85 -27.08
C GLU A 37 -11.09 17.89 -25.62
N ARG A 38 -11.95 18.43 -24.73
CA ARG A 38 -11.75 18.45 -23.28
C ARG A 38 -12.46 17.24 -22.68
N VAL A 39 -11.69 16.26 -22.21
CA VAL A 39 -12.23 14.93 -21.86
C VAL A 39 -12.56 14.80 -20.37
N ILE A 40 -11.99 15.63 -19.47
CA ILE A 40 -12.21 15.47 -18.02
C ILE A 40 -12.23 16.80 -17.27
N ALA A 41 -13.19 16.96 -16.37
CA ALA A 41 -13.04 17.72 -15.14
C ALA A 41 -13.41 16.76 -14.01
N PHE A 42 -12.53 16.57 -13.02
CA PHE A 42 -12.90 15.80 -11.84
C PHE A 42 -14.07 16.50 -11.13
N ASP A 43 -15.28 15.95 -11.26
CA ASP A 43 -16.40 16.32 -10.42
C ASP A 43 -16.35 15.49 -9.13
N ASP A 44 -16.49 16.13 -7.98
CA ASP A 44 -16.19 15.58 -6.65
C ASP A 44 -16.98 14.29 -6.32
N ASP A 45 -18.07 14.04 -7.06
CA ASP A 45 -19.06 13.00 -6.78
C ASP A 45 -18.77 11.65 -7.42
N ASN A 46 -18.13 11.64 -8.58
CA ASN A 46 -17.86 10.40 -9.35
C ASN A 46 -16.41 9.91 -9.21
N VAL A 47 -15.52 10.79 -8.74
CA VAL A 47 -14.07 10.56 -8.74
C VAL A 47 -13.60 9.85 -7.47
N ALA A 48 -14.36 9.98 -6.38
CA ALA A 48 -14.03 9.45 -5.07
C ALA A 48 -14.47 7.98 -4.84
N ARG A 49 -15.20 7.35 -5.77
CA ARG A 49 -15.73 5.98 -5.59
C ARG A 49 -14.75 4.88 -6.02
N GLY A 50 -14.76 3.76 -5.31
CA GLY A 50 -13.91 2.59 -5.62
C GLY A 50 -12.42 2.79 -5.28
N ILE A 51 -12.13 3.66 -4.33
CA ILE A 51 -10.81 4.02 -3.82
C ILE A 51 -10.55 3.36 -2.47
N ALA A 52 -11.55 3.37 -1.58
CA ALA A 52 -11.46 2.72 -0.29
C ALA A 52 -11.45 1.18 -0.45
N ARG A 53 -10.87 0.48 0.51
CA ARG A 53 -10.92 -0.98 0.49
C ARG A 53 -12.35 -1.44 0.82
N PRO A 54 -12.88 -2.47 0.15
CA PRO A 54 -14.23 -2.96 0.42
C PRO A 54 -14.46 -3.35 1.89
N ALA A 55 -13.44 -3.90 2.55
CA ALA A 55 -13.50 -4.25 3.97
C ALA A 55 -13.52 -3.03 4.91
N ASP A 56 -12.99 -1.88 4.48
CA ASP A 56 -13.03 -0.67 5.29
C ASP A 56 -14.40 0.01 5.18
N LEU A 57 -15.09 -0.11 4.04
CA LEU A 57 -16.42 0.49 3.82
C LEU A 57 -17.45 0.01 4.85
N SER A 58 -17.41 -1.26 5.25
CA SER A 58 -18.36 -1.83 6.22
C SER A 58 -18.09 -1.38 7.67
N LEU A 59 -16.93 -0.79 7.96
CA LEU A 59 -16.59 -0.30 9.30
C LEU A 59 -17.22 1.06 9.60
N PHE A 60 -17.59 1.82 8.57
CA PHE A 60 -18.16 3.16 8.72
C PHE A 60 -19.67 3.11 8.55
N GLY A 61 -20.40 3.68 9.51
CA GLY A 61 -21.86 3.82 9.44
C GLY A 61 -22.30 5.14 8.79
N PRO A 62 -23.61 5.31 8.54
CA PRO A 62 -24.21 6.53 7.99
C PRO A 62 -24.28 7.65 9.04
N VAL A 63 -23.12 8.07 9.54
CA VAL A 63 -22.97 9.13 10.53
C VAL A 63 -22.53 10.40 9.81
N VAL A 64 -23.21 11.51 10.07
CA VAL A 64 -22.83 12.83 9.54
C VAL A 64 -21.85 13.50 10.49
N ALA A 65 -20.84 14.16 9.94
CA ALA A 65 -19.86 14.88 10.75
C ALA A 65 -20.49 16.10 11.43
N GLN A 66 -20.08 16.37 12.67
CA GLN A 66 -20.56 17.49 13.48
C GLN A 66 -19.39 18.20 14.14
N ASN A 67 -19.36 19.53 14.06
CA ASN A 67 -18.30 20.37 14.60
C ASN A 67 -16.89 19.96 14.12
N PHE A 68 -16.82 19.33 12.95
CA PHE A 68 -15.60 18.75 12.40
C PHE A 68 -15.04 19.65 11.30
N ASN A 69 -13.86 20.23 11.56
CA ASN A 69 -13.14 21.11 10.63
C ASN A 69 -14.07 22.13 9.92
N PRO A 70 -14.78 23.02 10.65
CA PRO A 70 -15.72 23.94 10.02
C PRO A 70 -15.04 24.80 8.94
N PRO A 71 -15.69 24.99 7.78
CA PRO A 71 -15.06 25.53 6.57
C PRO A 71 -14.49 26.93 6.74
N GLU A 72 -15.10 27.74 7.63
CA GLU A 72 -14.69 29.12 7.97
C GLU A 72 -13.21 29.24 8.41
N PHE A 73 -12.63 28.15 8.94
CA PHE A 73 -11.26 28.16 9.48
C PHE A 73 -10.31 27.19 8.76
N SER A 74 -10.74 26.61 7.64
CA SER A 74 -10.01 25.55 6.93
C SER A 74 -8.65 25.99 6.36
N GLN A 75 -8.42 27.30 6.17
CA GLN A 75 -7.12 27.83 5.72
C GLN A 75 -6.09 27.96 6.85
N TYR A 76 -6.55 28.05 8.11
CA TYR A 76 -5.69 28.15 9.30
C TYR A 76 -5.54 26.82 10.03
N ARG A 77 -6.35 25.82 9.69
CA ARG A 77 -6.31 24.46 10.22
C ARG A 77 -6.02 23.46 9.10
N GLY A 78 -5.03 22.59 9.29
CA GLY A 78 -4.57 21.63 8.26
C GLY A 78 -5.52 20.45 8.00
N GLY A 79 -6.84 20.65 8.01
CA GLY A 79 -7.83 19.58 7.94
C GLY A 79 -9.02 19.92 7.05
N SER A 80 -9.50 18.95 6.27
CA SER A 80 -10.72 19.08 5.44
C SER A 80 -11.95 18.73 6.27
N THR A 81 -13.11 19.22 5.85
CA THR A 81 -14.40 18.84 6.40
C THR A 81 -15.02 17.68 5.64
N VAL A 82 -16.04 17.05 6.23
CA VAL A 82 -16.82 15.98 5.60
C VAL A 82 -18.28 16.37 5.66
N THR A 83 -18.88 16.65 4.50
CA THR A 83 -20.29 17.07 4.37
C THR A 83 -21.25 15.89 4.21
N ARG A 84 -20.79 14.81 3.57
CA ARG A 84 -21.55 13.56 3.37
C ARG A 84 -21.46 12.64 4.59
N PRO A 85 -22.38 11.66 4.71
CA PRO A 85 -22.22 10.55 5.65
C PRO A 85 -20.83 9.89 5.53
N LEU A 86 -20.24 9.50 6.66
CA LEU A 86 -18.87 8.97 6.70
C LEU A 86 -18.68 7.71 5.85
N ASN A 87 -19.70 6.85 5.77
CA ASN A 87 -19.70 5.64 4.94
C ASN A 87 -19.68 5.90 3.43
N GLU A 88 -20.13 7.08 2.99
CA GLU A 88 -20.11 7.48 1.57
C GLU A 88 -18.81 8.16 1.18
N ASN A 89 -18.04 8.66 2.16
CA ASN A 89 -16.81 9.40 1.90
C ASN A 89 -15.57 8.50 1.92
N GLU A 90 -15.32 7.84 0.79
CA GLU A 90 -14.18 6.92 0.64
C GLU A 90 -12.80 7.60 0.82
N ARG A 91 -12.66 8.89 0.48
CA ARG A 91 -11.41 9.65 0.73
C ARG A 91 -11.12 9.74 2.22
N PHE A 92 -12.15 10.01 3.02
CA PHE A 92 -12.04 10.04 4.47
C PHE A 92 -11.71 8.65 5.03
N ILE A 93 -12.40 7.60 4.56
CA ILE A 93 -12.13 6.21 4.96
C ILE A 93 -10.68 5.80 4.65
N SER A 94 -10.20 6.12 3.45
CA SER A 94 -8.81 5.88 3.02
C SER A 94 -7.79 6.65 3.88
N TRP A 95 -8.14 7.85 4.33
CA TRP A 95 -7.31 8.64 5.24
C TRP A 95 -7.21 8.03 6.64
N MET A 96 -8.34 7.56 7.19
CA MET A 96 -8.40 6.94 8.51
C MET A 96 -7.54 5.68 8.63
N ARG A 97 -7.27 4.99 7.52
CA ARG A 97 -6.31 3.88 7.50
C ARG A 97 -4.88 4.40 7.62
N LEU A 98 -4.22 4.22 8.76
CA LEU A 98 -2.85 4.72 8.95
C LEU A 98 -1.84 4.09 7.98
N ALA A 99 -0.84 4.90 7.60
CA ALA A 99 0.31 4.42 6.83
C ALA A 99 1.43 3.95 7.76
N ALA A 100 2.17 2.93 7.35
CA ALA A 100 3.26 2.37 8.15
C ALA A 100 4.58 3.16 8.06
N ARG A 101 4.71 4.07 7.08
CA ARG A 101 5.93 4.85 6.83
C ARG A 101 5.58 6.33 6.69
N PRO A 102 6.52 7.26 7.02
CA PRO A 102 6.31 8.70 6.90
C PRO A 102 6.14 9.14 5.43
N ALA A 103 6.83 8.48 4.51
CA ALA A 103 6.58 8.60 3.07
C ALA A 103 5.50 7.59 2.67
N PHE A 104 4.30 8.07 2.41
CA PHE A 104 3.16 7.23 2.04
C PHE A 104 2.37 7.84 0.88
N ARG A 105 1.54 7.01 0.25
CA ARG A 105 0.66 7.41 -0.84
C ARG A 105 -0.77 7.11 -0.43
N LYS A 106 -1.68 8.03 -0.73
CA LYS A 106 -3.11 7.87 -0.56
C LYS A 106 -3.78 8.00 -1.92
N PRO A 107 -4.62 7.03 -2.32
CA PRO A 107 -5.35 7.16 -3.56
C PRO A 107 -6.38 8.29 -3.41
N TYR A 108 -6.33 9.27 -4.32
CA TYR A 108 -7.23 10.43 -4.34
C TYR A 108 -8.43 10.24 -5.28
N ALA A 109 -8.15 9.60 -6.42
CA ALA A 109 -9.09 9.35 -7.51
C ALA A 109 -8.73 8.02 -8.18
N ARG A 110 -9.75 7.31 -8.69
CA ARG A 110 -9.54 6.18 -9.61
C ARG A 110 -10.11 6.55 -10.97
N ILE A 111 -9.24 6.54 -11.97
CA ILE A 111 -9.64 6.77 -13.37
C ILE A 111 -9.86 5.40 -13.99
N GLY A 112 -11.10 5.12 -14.42
CA GLY A 112 -11.45 3.89 -15.11
C GLY A 112 -12.40 2.97 -14.34
N THR A 113 -13.35 2.45 -15.11
CA THR A 113 -14.20 1.24 -14.92
C THR A 113 -15.71 1.48 -14.84
N ASN A 114 -16.24 2.60 -14.33
CA ASN A 114 -17.70 2.71 -14.13
C ASN A 114 -18.44 3.62 -15.15
N ASN A 115 -17.74 4.50 -15.87
CA ASN A 115 -18.39 5.57 -16.65
C ASN A 115 -17.93 5.68 -18.13
N GLY A 116 -17.39 4.60 -18.71
CA GLY A 116 -16.92 4.63 -20.11
C GLY A 116 -15.49 5.14 -20.25
N GLU A 117 -14.56 4.19 -20.32
CA GLU A 117 -13.32 4.22 -21.14
C GLU A 117 -12.56 5.55 -21.30
N ILE A 118 -12.25 6.26 -20.21
CA ILE A 118 -11.21 7.28 -20.28
C ILE A 118 -9.84 6.59 -20.24
N VAL A 119 -9.33 6.25 -21.42
CA VAL A 119 -7.99 5.69 -21.62
C VAL A 119 -7.07 6.82 -22.06
N PHE A 120 -6.06 7.12 -21.25
CA PHE A 120 -4.97 8.01 -21.64
C PHE A 120 -4.26 7.44 -22.87
N ARG A 121 -4.14 8.24 -23.93
CA ARG A 121 -3.40 7.88 -25.14
C ARG A 121 -2.08 8.61 -25.17
N ALA A 122 -1.12 8.03 -25.89
CA ALA A 122 0.13 8.72 -26.17
C ALA A 122 -0.18 10.00 -26.96
N GLY A 123 0.34 11.14 -26.49
CA GLY A 123 0.08 12.46 -27.08
C GLY A 123 -1.04 13.26 -26.43
N ASP A 124 -1.81 12.69 -25.49
CA ASP A 124 -2.77 13.46 -24.70
C ASP A 124 -2.04 14.44 -23.77
N VAL A 125 -2.50 15.70 -23.71
CA VAL A 125 -1.97 16.72 -22.80
C VAL A 125 -2.78 16.69 -21.51
N VAL A 126 -2.11 16.34 -20.41
CA VAL A 126 -2.72 16.23 -19.10
C VAL A 126 -2.36 17.46 -18.27
N SER A 127 -3.35 18.27 -17.94
CA SER A 127 -3.23 19.42 -17.05
C SER A 127 -3.82 19.08 -15.68
N VAL A 128 -3.11 19.44 -14.62
CA VAL A 128 -3.58 19.23 -13.24
C VAL A 128 -3.61 20.57 -12.53
N ALA A 129 -4.81 21.08 -12.27
CA ALA A 129 -4.99 22.22 -11.39
C ALA A 129 -5.01 21.75 -9.93
N VAL A 130 -4.12 22.32 -9.12
CA VAL A 130 -3.92 21.96 -7.71
C VAL A 130 -4.32 23.12 -6.82
N HIS A 131 -5.31 22.91 -5.96
CA HIS A 131 -5.62 23.85 -4.89
C HIS A 131 -4.90 23.41 -3.61
N ASN A 132 -3.74 24.02 -3.38
CA ASN A 132 -2.86 23.77 -2.24
C ASN A 132 -3.42 24.41 -0.96
N ARG A 133 -4.04 23.61 -0.10
CA ARG A 133 -4.62 24.01 1.19
C ARG A 133 -3.94 23.33 2.39
N PHE A 134 -3.32 22.17 2.18
CA PHE A 134 -2.68 21.39 3.24
C PHE A 134 -1.25 21.87 3.45
N ASN A 135 -1.01 22.60 4.55
CA ASN A 135 0.30 23.16 4.85
C ASN A 135 1.28 22.08 5.33
N VAL A 136 2.27 21.77 4.50
CA VAL A 136 3.38 20.85 4.84
C VAL A 136 4.68 21.57 5.19
N TYR A 137 4.78 22.87 4.89
CA TYR A 137 6.02 23.64 5.00
C TYR A 137 6.45 23.84 6.46
N GLN A 138 5.48 23.97 7.38
CA GLN A 138 5.77 24.19 8.81
C GLN A 138 6.57 23.06 9.47
N PHE A 139 6.45 21.83 8.95
CA PHE A 139 7.16 20.67 9.48
C PHE A 139 8.20 20.10 8.49
N GLY A 140 8.57 20.87 7.46
CA GLY A 140 9.56 20.46 6.46
C GLY A 140 9.13 19.28 5.59
N GLY A 141 7.82 19.04 5.47
CA GLY A 141 7.27 17.96 4.65
C GLY A 141 7.21 18.31 3.17
N THR A 142 7.11 17.28 2.34
CA THR A 142 6.88 17.41 0.90
C THR A 142 5.60 16.70 0.49
N LYS A 143 4.90 17.26 -0.50
CA LYS A 143 3.73 16.62 -1.11
C LYS A 143 3.89 16.57 -2.62
N SER A 144 3.37 15.50 -3.22
CA SER A 144 3.48 15.24 -4.65
C SER A 144 2.20 14.59 -5.15
N PHE A 145 1.72 15.04 -6.30
CA PHE A 145 0.68 14.34 -7.05
C PHE A 145 1.33 13.29 -7.95
N VAL A 146 0.82 12.06 -7.95
CA VAL A 146 1.36 10.96 -8.74
C VAL A 146 0.24 10.30 -9.52
N LEU A 147 0.34 10.34 -10.84
CA LEU A 147 -0.50 9.55 -11.73
C LEU A 147 0.19 8.20 -11.99
N THR A 148 -0.47 7.10 -11.64
CA THR A 148 0.07 5.76 -11.81
C THR A 148 -1.02 4.80 -12.22
N THR A 149 -0.66 3.80 -13.02
CA THR A 149 -1.47 2.61 -13.24
C THR A 149 -1.11 1.55 -12.20
N LEU A 150 -2.05 0.67 -11.87
CA LEU A 150 -1.83 -0.47 -10.98
C LEU A 150 -1.68 -1.74 -11.81
N SER A 151 -0.69 -2.55 -11.47
CA SER A 151 -0.55 -3.92 -11.96
C SER A 151 -1.25 -4.89 -11.01
N TRP A 152 -1.29 -6.17 -11.37
CA TRP A 152 -1.74 -7.23 -10.46
C TRP A 152 -0.91 -7.29 -9.17
N TYR A 153 0.36 -6.92 -9.25
CA TYR A 153 1.29 -6.84 -8.12
C TYR A 153 1.19 -5.49 -7.36
N GLY A 154 0.27 -4.63 -7.77
CA GLY A 154 0.07 -3.29 -7.21
C GLY A 154 0.86 -2.22 -7.96
N GLY A 155 1.32 -1.20 -7.24
CA GLY A 155 2.11 -0.12 -7.81
C GLY A 155 3.55 -0.54 -8.14
N ARG A 156 4.26 0.28 -8.90
CA ARG A 156 5.67 0.03 -9.26
C ARG A 156 6.56 -0.07 -8.01
N HIS A 157 7.17 -1.23 -7.81
CA HIS A 157 8.15 -1.48 -6.77
C HIS A 157 9.07 -2.64 -7.15
N ASP A 158 10.36 -2.35 -7.35
CA ASP A 158 11.33 -3.32 -7.88
C ASP A 158 11.94 -4.23 -6.79
N GLY A 159 11.74 -3.89 -5.51
CA GLY A 159 12.39 -4.58 -4.38
C GLY A 159 12.10 -6.08 -4.28
N ALA A 160 10.88 -6.52 -4.59
CA ALA A 160 10.57 -7.95 -4.57
C ALA A 160 11.26 -8.71 -5.70
N GLY A 161 11.40 -8.10 -6.89
CA GLY A 161 12.13 -8.69 -8.00
C GLY A 161 13.59 -8.96 -7.63
N TYR A 162 14.25 -8.01 -6.98
CA TYR A 162 15.63 -8.20 -6.49
C TYR A 162 15.75 -9.33 -5.46
N VAL A 163 14.78 -9.47 -4.55
CA VAL A 163 14.79 -10.57 -3.56
C VAL A 163 14.65 -11.93 -4.25
N PHE A 164 13.75 -12.06 -5.23
CA PHE A 164 13.58 -13.32 -5.97
C PHE A 164 14.82 -13.68 -6.80
N ILE A 165 15.42 -12.72 -7.49
CA ILE A 165 16.66 -12.93 -8.25
C ILE A 165 17.81 -13.31 -7.32
N GLY A 166 17.97 -12.60 -6.20
CA GLY A 166 19.01 -12.89 -5.21
C GLY A 166 18.85 -14.28 -4.59
N ALA A 167 17.63 -14.66 -4.21
CA ALA A 167 17.35 -15.99 -3.68
C ALA A 167 17.59 -17.09 -4.74
N GLY A 168 17.19 -16.86 -5.99
CA GLY A 168 17.44 -17.79 -7.10
C GLY A 168 18.94 -18.03 -7.34
N LEU A 169 19.74 -16.96 -7.38
CA LEU A 169 21.19 -17.05 -7.51
C LEU A 169 21.83 -17.80 -6.33
N ALA A 170 21.39 -17.54 -5.10
CA ALA A 170 21.88 -18.25 -3.91
C ALA A 170 21.61 -19.76 -3.99
N MET A 171 20.42 -20.16 -4.47
CA MET A 171 20.08 -21.58 -4.65
C MET A 171 20.89 -22.23 -5.77
N ILE A 172 21.18 -21.53 -6.87
CA ILE A 172 22.03 -22.05 -7.94
C ILE A 172 23.47 -22.28 -7.44
N VAL A 173 24.01 -21.34 -6.67
CA VAL A 173 25.35 -21.48 -6.07
C VAL A 173 25.39 -22.67 -5.11
N LEU A 174 24.39 -22.81 -4.24
CA LEU A 174 24.28 -23.94 -3.32
C LEU A 174 24.16 -25.29 -4.07
N ALA A 175 23.35 -25.34 -5.13
CA ALA A 175 23.22 -26.53 -5.96
C ALA A 175 24.54 -26.91 -6.65
N ALA A 176 25.27 -25.94 -7.21
CA ALA A 176 26.57 -26.17 -7.82
C ALA A 176 27.62 -26.65 -6.79
N MET A 177 27.60 -26.08 -5.58
CA MET A 177 28.49 -26.49 -4.49
C MET A 177 28.20 -27.91 -4.01
N LEU A 178 26.93 -28.28 -3.85
CA LEU A 178 26.54 -29.66 -3.52
C LEU A 178 26.84 -30.64 -4.66
N ALA A 179 26.58 -30.26 -5.91
CA ALA A 179 26.88 -31.10 -7.06
C ALA A 179 28.40 -31.37 -7.16
N THR A 180 29.22 -30.33 -7.09
CA THR A 180 30.69 -30.48 -7.08
C THR A 180 31.17 -31.33 -5.91
N LEU A 181 30.65 -31.10 -4.69
CA LEU A 181 30.95 -31.96 -3.54
C LEU A 181 30.63 -33.43 -3.84
N VAL A 182 29.42 -33.72 -4.32
CA VAL A 182 29.00 -35.10 -4.66
C VAL A 182 29.88 -35.71 -5.74
N PHE A 183 30.26 -34.95 -6.78
CA PHE A 183 31.18 -35.41 -7.82
C PHE A 183 32.57 -35.74 -7.26
N TYR A 184 33.11 -34.93 -6.35
CA TYR A 184 34.44 -35.17 -5.76
C TYR A 184 34.42 -36.23 -4.64
N THR A 185 33.32 -36.37 -3.89
CA THR A 185 33.20 -37.29 -2.76
C THR A 185 32.38 -38.54 -3.09
N SER A 186 32.17 -38.87 -4.37
CA SER A 186 31.32 -39.99 -4.80
C SER A 186 31.85 -41.33 -4.29
N GLY A 187 31.43 -41.69 -3.07
CA GLY A 187 31.50 -43.02 -2.47
C GLY A 187 30.10 -43.53 -2.13
N PRO A 188 29.92 -44.81 -1.78
CA PRO A 188 28.60 -45.37 -1.48
C PRO A 188 27.88 -44.58 -0.39
N TYR A 189 26.61 -44.21 -0.64
CA TYR A 189 25.78 -43.34 0.20
C TYR A 189 25.59 -43.83 1.65
N ALA A 190 25.81 -45.12 1.92
CA ALA A 190 25.66 -45.74 3.24
C ALA A 190 26.90 -46.59 3.59
N ARG A 191 28.00 -45.94 3.98
CA ARG A 191 29.18 -46.65 4.51
C ARG A 191 28.97 -46.99 6.00
N PRO A 192 28.91 -48.26 6.39
CA PRO A 192 28.77 -48.65 7.81
C PRO A 192 29.98 -48.22 8.66
N SER A 193 31.15 -47.95 8.05
CA SER A 193 32.32 -47.39 8.73
C SER A 193 32.15 -45.95 9.21
N CYS A 194 31.19 -45.19 8.66
CA CYS A 194 30.86 -43.84 9.13
C CYS A 194 29.86 -43.83 10.30
N LEU A 195 29.27 -44.99 10.63
CA LEU A 195 28.42 -45.12 11.81
C LEU A 195 29.30 -45.14 13.06
N LYS A 196 29.32 -44.06 13.83
CA LYS A 196 29.92 -44.04 15.17
C LYS A 196 29.03 -44.79 16.17
N ILE A 197 28.89 -46.11 15.99
CA ILE A 197 28.41 -46.95 17.09
C ILE A 197 29.57 -47.01 18.09
N LYS A 198 29.41 -46.38 19.26
CA LYS A 198 30.23 -46.71 20.42
C LYS A 198 29.92 -48.17 20.75
N ALA A 199 30.71 -49.10 20.22
CA ALA A 199 30.69 -50.49 20.68
C ALA A 199 31.15 -50.47 22.15
N ARG A 200 30.19 -50.42 23.06
CA ARG A 200 30.41 -50.79 24.45
C ARG A 200 30.67 -52.29 24.39
N ALA A 201 31.94 -52.67 24.35
CA ALA A 201 32.35 -54.05 24.42
C ALA A 201 31.75 -54.64 25.71
N TYR A 202 30.76 -55.52 25.57
CA TYR A 202 30.55 -56.58 26.54
C TYR A 202 31.65 -57.60 26.29
N ALA A 203 32.85 -57.26 26.75
CA ALA A 203 33.90 -58.21 27.02
C ALA A 203 33.62 -58.76 28.43
N ASP A 204 32.71 -59.74 28.52
CA ASP A 204 32.66 -60.74 29.58
C ASP A 204 31.48 -61.69 29.33
N VAL A 205 31.67 -62.66 28.44
CA VAL A 205 31.23 -64.06 28.66
C VAL A 205 32.12 -64.93 27.78
N SER A 206 33.30 -65.25 28.29
CA SER A 206 34.10 -66.39 27.85
C SER A 206 34.26 -67.28 29.08
N LEU A 207 33.88 -68.55 28.94
CA LEU A 207 34.13 -69.70 29.83
C LEU A 207 33.12 -69.92 30.97
N ILE A 208 32.16 -70.81 30.71
CA ILE A 208 31.79 -72.05 31.45
C ILE A 208 30.77 -72.74 30.52
N GLY A 209 30.91 -73.93 29.97
CA GLY A 209 31.93 -74.97 30.07
C GLY A 209 31.70 -75.96 28.92
N ALA A 210 32.76 -76.66 28.52
CA ALA A 210 32.68 -77.85 27.69
C ALA A 210 32.49 -79.08 28.60
N LYS A 211 31.61 -79.99 28.15
CA LYS A 211 31.30 -81.32 28.73
C LYS A 211 30.52 -81.35 30.05
#